data_AF-A0A7L2K906-F1
#
_entry.id   AF-A0A7L2K906-F1
#
_cell.length_a   1.000
_cell.length_b   1.000
_cell.length_c   1.000
_cell.angle_alpha   90.00
_cell.angle_beta   90.00
_cell.angle_gamma   90.00
#
_symmetry.space_group_name_H-M   'P 1'
#
loop_
_entity.id
_entity.type
_entity.pdbx_description
1 polymer ?
#
loop_
_entity_poly.entity_id
_entity_poly.type
_entity_poly.pdbx_seq_one_letter_code
_entity_poly.pdbx_strand_id
1 'polypeptide(L)' 'VYNATPTWGVSVGDALGVAEPVLTQHLHVHQGQTFSFLGIRVSSPLSLVVNGKRPPASALSPPRLAVSNLSTPPE' A
#
# COMPACT_ATOMS: atom_id res chain seq x y z
N VAL A 1 -2.50 -0.94 -0.68
CA VAL A 1 -1.45 -0.79 -1.71
C VAL A 1 -0.34 0.05 -1.11
N TYR A 2 0.91 -0.42 -1.16
CA TYR A 2 2.06 0.28 -0.60
C TYR A 2 2.79 1.09 -1.68
N ASN A 3 3.71 1.96 -1.25
CA ASN A 3 4.57 2.76 -2.13
C ASN A 3 3.82 3.59 -3.19
N ALA A 4 2.57 3.93 -2.93
CA ALA A 4 1.80 4.84 -3.76
C ALA A 4 2.07 6.29 -3.37
N THR A 5 2.07 7.20 -4.34
CA THR A 5 2.07 8.64 -4.07
C THR A 5 0.75 9.04 -3.38
N PRO A 6 0.74 10.07 -2.50
CA PRO A 6 -0.49 10.52 -1.83
C PRO A 6 -1.61 10.96 -2.79
N THR A 7 -1.27 11.33 -4.03
CA THR A 7 -2.22 11.78 -5.05
C THR A 7 -2.78 10.64 -5.90
N TRP A 8 -2.34 9.40 -5.69
CA TRP A 8 -2.80 8.24 -6.45
C TRP A 8 -3.85 7.45 -5.67
N GLY A 9 -4.85 6.97 -6.40
CA GLY A 9 -5.91 6.14 -5.87
C GLY A 9 -6.72 5.49 -7.00
N VAL A 10 -7.78 4.80 -6.62
CA VAL A 10 -8.75 4.16 -7.52
C VAL A 10 -10.15 4.63 -7.14
N SER A 11 -11.09 4.53 -8.08
CA SER A 11 -12.47 4.92 -7.86
C SER A 11 -13.35 3.70 -7.55
N VAL A 12 -14.44 3.92 -6.82
CA VAL A 12 -15.47 2.89 -6.64
C VAL A 12 -16.03 2.52 -8.01
N GLY A 13 -16.01 1.24 -8.33
CA GLY A 13 -16.44 0.70 -9.64
C GLY A 13 -15.30 0.39 -10.61
N ASP A 14 -14.07 0.79 -10.33
CA ASP A 14 -12.92 0.41 -11.16
C ASP A 14 -12.65 -1.10 -11.07
N ALA A 15 -12.39 -1.72 -12.22
CA ALA A 15 -11.94 -3.11 -12.29
C ALA A 15 -10.43 -3.18 -11.99
N LEU A 16 -10.05 -4.04 -11.02
CA LEU A 16 -8.67 -4.20 -10.58
C LEU A 16 -8.15 -5.61 -10.86
N GLY A 17 -7.04 -5.70 -11.58
CA GLY A 17 -6.24 -6.91 -11.72
C GLY A 17 -5.03 -6.86 -10.79
N VAL A 18 -4.84 -7.93 -10.03
CA VAL A 18 -3.64 -8.17 -9.20
C VAL A 18 -3.03 -9.49 -9.68
N ALA A 19 -1.82 -9.43 -10.24
CA ALA A 19 -1.10 -10.65 -10.58
C ALA A 19 -0.60 -11.31 -9.28
N GLU A 20 -0.78 -12.63 -9.17
CA GLU A 20 -0.26 -13.46 -8.07
C GLU A 20 -0.56 -12.89 -6.66
N PRO A 21 -1.84 -12.71 -6.30
CA PRO A 21 -2.19 -12.10 -5.03
C PRO A 21 -1.81 -13.00 -3.85
N VAL A 22 -1.10 -12.43 -2.88
CA VAL A 22 -0.89 -13.07 -1.59
C VAL A 22 -2.03 -12.69 -0.66
N LEU A 23 -2.90 -13.66 -0.36
CA LEU A 23 -4.00 -13.51 0.57
C LEU A 23 -3.50 -13.68 2.00
N THR A 24 -3.91 -12.79 2.90
CA THR A 24 -3.63 -12.88 4.33
C THR A 24 -4.93 -12.84 5.11
N GLN A 25 -5.12 -13.81 6.01
CA GLN A 25 -6.19 -13.75 7.00
C GLN A 25 -5.69 -12.99 8.23
N HIS A 26 -6.35 -11.88 8.53
CA HIS A 26 -6.07 -11.06 9.69
C HIS A 26 -7.08 -11.37 10.79
N LEU A 27 -6.57 -11.75 11.96
CA LEU A 27 -7.36 -11.87 13.19
C LEU A 27 -6.61 -11.14 14.30
N HIS A 28 -7.10 -9.97 14.67
CA HIS A 28 -6.48 -9.11 15.67
C HIS A 28 -7.44 -8.86 16.83
N VAL A 29 -6.92 -8.83 18.04
CA VAL A 29 -7.66 -8.40 19.24
C VAL A 29 -6.95 -7.19 19.82
N HIS A 30 -7.66 -6.07 19.93
CA HIS A 30 -7.13 -4.84 20.48
C HIS A 30 -8.19 -4.12 21.31
N GLN A 31 -7.85 -3.75 22.54
CA GLN A 31 -8.76 -3.05 23.48
C GLN A 31 -10.12 -3.75 23.62
N GLY A 32 -10.11 -5.09 23.72
CA GLY A 32 -11.33 -5.91 23.87
C GLY A 32 -12.18 -6.06 22.61
N GLN A 33 -11.77 -5.49 21.47
CA GLN A 33 -12.45 -5.64 20.19
C GLN A 33 -11.69 -6.61 19.27
N THR A 34 -12.44 -7.42 18.53
CA THR A 34 -11.90 -8.39 17.56
C THR A 34 -12.11 -7.88 16.13
N PHE A 35 -11.03 -7.83 15.36
CA PHE A 35 -11.01 -7.47 13.95
C PHE A 35 -10.64 -8.70 13.13
N SER A 36 -11.57 -9.19 12.31
CA SER A 36 -11.38 -10.36 11.45
C SER A 36 -11.67 -9.98 9.99
N PHE A 37 -10.66 -10.06 9.14
CA PHE A 37 -10.80 -9.72 7.72
C PHE A 37 -9.73 -10.39 6.86
N LEU A 38 -9.99 -10.48 5.56
CA LEU A 38 -9.01 -10.89 4.56
C LEU A 38 -8.34 -9.65 3.96
N GLY A 39 -7.04 -9.72 3.73
CA GLY A 39 -6.25 -8.66 3.12
C GLY A 39 -5.40 -9.16 1.96
N ILE A 40 -5.20 -8.31 0.95
CA ILE A 40 -4.24 -8.54 -0.12
C ILE A 40 -3.18 -7.45 -0.02
N ARG A 41 -1.93 -7.87 0.16
CA ARG A 41 -0.79 -6.94 0.19
C ARG A 41 -0.27 -6.70 -1.22
N VAL A 42 -0.51 -5.50 -1.74
CA VAL A 42 0.06 -5.03 -3.01
C VAL A 42 1.24 -4.11 -2.71
N SER A 43 2.45 -4.51 -3.12
CA SER A 43 3.71 -3.80 -2.79
C SER A 43 3.84 -2.43 -3.46
N SER A 44 3.25 -2.26 -4.64
CA SER A 44 3.32 -1.05 -5.45
C SER A 44 2.06 -0.89 -6.32
N PRO A 45 1.58 0.33 -6.59
CA PRO A 45 0.51 0.56 -7.56
C PRO A 45 0.88 0.04 -8.96
N LEU A 46 2.15 -0.05 -9.33
CA LEU A 46 2.59 -0.55 -10.64
C LEU A 46 2.42 -2.06 -10.83
N SER A 47 2.08 -2.80 -9.77
CA SER A 47 1.74 -4.23 -9.81
C SER A 47 0.26 -4.47 -10.11
N LEU A 48 -0.52 -3.40 -10.30
CA LEU A 48 -1.94 -3.46 -10.61
C LEU A 48 -2.21 -3.24 -12.09
N VAL A 49 -3.39 -3.69 -12.50
CA VAL A 49 -4.06 -3.28 -13.74
C VAL A 49 -5.40 -2.65 -13.34
N VAL A 50 -5.64 -1.40 -13.73
CA VAL A 50 -6.87 -0.65 -13.43
C VAL A 50 -7.62 -0.41 -14.73
N ASN A 51 -8.84 -0.94 -14.86
CA ASN A 51 -9.65 -0.86 -16.09
C ASN A 51 -8.87 -1.27 -17.36
N GLY A 52 -8.12 -2.37 -17.25
CA GLY A 52 -7.29 -2.89 -18.34
C GLY A 52 -5.99 -2.13 -18.61
N LYS A 53 -5.66 -1.10 -17.82
CA LYS A 53 -4.45 -0.28 -18.00
C LYS A 53 -3.53 -0.32 -16.79
N ARG A 54 -2.22 -0.33 -17.03
CA ARG A 54 -1.22 -0.22 -15.96
C ARG A 54 -1.18 1.22 -15.43
N PRO A 55 -1.14 1.44 -14.09
CA PRO A 55 -0.94 2.77 -13.54
C PRO A 55 0.36 3.43 -14.02
N PRO A 56 0.40 4.77 -14.15
CA PRO A 56 1.58 5.50 -14.60
C PRO A 56 2.69 5.48 -13.54
N ALA A 57 3.95 5.73 -13.95
CA ALA A 57 5.08 5.79 -13.02
C ALA A 57 4.90 6.85 -11.92
N SER A 58 4.18 7.94 -12.21
CA SER A 58 3.82 8.96 -11.22
C SER A 58 2.93 8.45 -10.09
N ALA A 59 2.34 7.25 -10.22
CA ALA A 59 1.61 6.58 -9.15
C ALA A 59 2.54 6.14 -8.01
N LEU A 60 3.83 5.92 -8.27
CA LEU A 60 4.80 5.58 -7.24
C LEU A 60 5.13 6.79 -6.37
N SER A 61 5.33 6.54 -5.08
CA SER A 61 5.91 7.54 -4.19
C SER A 61 7.35 7.87 -4.63
N PRO A 62 7.76 9.16 -4.64
CA PRO A 62 9.13 9.52 -4.98
C PRO A 62 10.10 9.03 -3.90
N PRO A 63 11.31 8.57 -4.28
CA PRO A 63 12.33 8.19 -3.31
C PRO A 63 12.70 9.42 -2.47
N ARG A 64 12.62 9.29 -1.15
CA ARG A 64 13.08 10.32 -0.21
C ARG A 64 14.36 9.85 0.45
N LEU A 65 15.45 10.60 0.26
CA LEU A 65 16.68 10.40 1.01
C LEU A 65 16.41 10.85 2.45
N ALA A 66 16.40 9.90 3.39
CA ALA A 66 16.36 10.23 4.81
C ALA A 66 17.79 10.53 5.26
N VAL A 67 18.09 11.79 5.55
CA VAL A 67 19.33 12.17 6.24
C VAL A 67 19.02 12.15 7.74
N SER A 68 19.37 11.07 8.42
CA SER A 68 19.35 11.04 9.89
C SER A 68 20.57 11.79 10.40
N ASN A 69 20.37 12.97 10.99
CA ASN A 69 21.43 13.62 11.75
C ASN A 69 21.78 12.74 12.96
N LEU A 70 23.02 12.24 13.00
CA LEU A 70 23.56 11.42 14.10
C LEU A 70 23.83 12.23 15.39
N SER A 71 23.49 13.51 15.42
CA SER A 71 23.87 14.43 16.51
C SER A 71 22.79 14.69 17.56
N THR A 72 21.60 14.07 17.48
CA THR A 72 20.57 14.18 18.53
C THR A 72 20.83 13.14 19.64
N PRO A 73 21.13 13.55 20.88
CA PRO A 73 21.23 12.62 22.01
C PRO A 73 19.85 12.02 22.33
N PRO A 74 19.78 10.80 22.88
CA PRO A 74 18.53 10.23 23.38
C PRO A 74 18.05 10.99 24.64
N GLU A 75 16.75 11.30 24.68
CA GLU A 75 16.02 11.78 25.87
C GLU A 75 15.57 10.59 26.73
#